data_AF-A0A2M7TY97-F1
#
_entry.id   AF-A0A2M7TY97-F1
#
_cell.length_a   1.000
_cell.length_b   1.000
_cell.length_c   1.000
_cell.angle_alpha   90.00
_cell.angle_beta   90.00
_cell.angle_gamma   90.00
#
_symmetry.space_group_name_H-M   'P 1'
#
loop_
_entity.id
_entity.type
_entity.pdbx_description
1 polymer ?
#
loop_
_entity_poly.entity_id
_entity_poly.type
_entity_poly.pdbx_seq_one_letter_code
_entity_poly.pdbx_strand_id
1 'polypeptide(L)'
;MNREGNTEEFAGKANISFLSSKLLLEGPLPGNSENSKIKGSWMLAGRRTYIDAIVNGIWQLYRLRNQNAVNPDGSKVVLPAQVFPYYFYDFQGKLNLDFGSKHRLTWSSFYGDDVFSLADEYSDEYNSYDGFSGSGTTYQTRYESDYLFDWRWGNFTNSLTWRWIVSPKLIAKTFLASSRYRFQIASDSEEERWEYETYDTTYSKNTFNLDIFDRVSDQTLETEFTWFAAPAHTVTGGWQFKSMDFNLGMTFAMGGMQADTFTTRKDTLLWMLNRPVEQAVYLQDIWDINSLFSAQLGLRLSHYSLHPNDVNIEPRLGLKYFLLDNLSLKASWGIYNQFLSVANPPDANFHFIDIWLAIPKEYPVSRSIHSILGAEYLTEYDFLIRTEVYYKTFDHLLTLKPPNSFDLGEDVSNMNPFNDFYDTQGRAYGWEWLLKKTSGPLRGWLGYTYSVTQRKSEVHDWYFPKYDRTHTVNLVGDWQWLEQWHISTAITYSSGNPYTPVLARYEDYSYQEWGSDASWNAYPQFLYGDKNSERYPGYFRWDLSFTKHIETKWGSREWYIQIVNVTNHLNTLTYIYDQDYDWQTGEYKGVKRFGVPMFPFMPTVGVKYEF
;
A
#
# COMPACT_ATOMS: atom_id res chain seq x y z
N MET A 1 -17.36 1.14 -0.61
CA MET A 1 -18.43 1.03 0.41
C MET A 1 -19.77 1.33 -0.25
N ASN A 2 -20.39 0.34 -0.92
CA ASN A 2 -21.55 0.59 -1.80
C ASN A 2 -22.87 0.06 -1.23
N ARG A 3 -22.87 -0.50 -0.02
CA ARG A 3 -24.07 -1.07 0.61
C ARG A 3 -24.79 0.02 1.40
N GLU A 4 -26.10 0.11 1.22
CA GLU A 4 -26.96 1.15 1.83
C GLU A 4 -27.57 0.72 3.18
N GLY A 5 -27.27 -0.50 3.66
CA GLY A 5 -27.97 -1.10 4.79
C GLY A 5 -29.38 -1.56 4.40
N ASN A 6 -29.96 -2.46 5.19
CA ASN A 6 -31.31 -2.98 4.97
C ASN A 6 -32.34 -2.03 5.60
N THR A 7 -33.34 -1.58 4.85
CA THR A 7 -34.40 -0.66 5.33
C THR A 7 -35.65 -1.36 5.82
N GLU A 8 -35.74 -2.68 5.65
CA GLU A 8 -36.96 -3.46 5.90
C GLU A 8 -36.81 -4.36 7.11
N GLU A 9 -35.73 -5.13 7.16
CA GLU A 9 -35.48 -6.11 8.21
C GLU A 9 -34.06 -6.05 8.74
N PHE A 10 -33.89 -6.59 9.93
CA PHE A 10 -32.57 -6.82 10.49
C PHE A 10 -31.91 -7.99 9.76
N ALA A 11 -30.67 -7.81 9.30
CA ALA A 11 -29.89 -8.84 8.65
C ALA A 11 -28.43 -8.83 9.14
N GLY A 12 -27.81 -10.00 9.16
CA GLY A 12 -26.43 -10.19 9.60
C GLY A 12 -25.63 -11.06 8.65
N LYS A 13 -24.32 -10.79 8.54
CA LYS A 13 -23.35 -11.70 7.91
C LYS A 13 -22.16 -11.89 8.83
N ALA A 14 -21.86 -13.14 9.18
CA ALA A 14 -20.66 -13.53 9.90
C ALA A 14 -19.77 -14.40 9.01
N ASN A 15 -18.46 -14.21 9.04
CA ASN A 15 -17.49 -15.10 8.42
C ASN A 15 -16.39 -15.42 9.43
N ILE A 16 -16.09 -16.69 9.60
CA ILE A 16 -14.98 -17.17 10.42
C ILE A 16 -14.12 -18.07 9.53
N SER A 17 -12.83 -17.81 9.49
CA SER A 17 -11.86 -18.54 8.67
C SER A 17 -10.60 -18.85 9.46
N PHE A 18 -9.64 -19.55 8.88
CA PHE A 18 -8.33 -19.69 9.52
C PHE A 18 -7.59 -18.35 9.68
N LEU A 19 -7.86 -17.37 8.82
CA LEU A 19 -7.08 -16.13 8.72
C LEU A 19 -7.71 -14.95 9.48
N SER A 20 -9.05 -14.90 9.52
CA SER A 20 -9.78 -13.76 10.06
C SER A 20 -11.24 -14.07 10.39
N SER A 21 -11.82 -13.20 11.21
CA SER A 21 -13.26 -13.12 11.48
C SER A 21 -13.81 -11.78 11.01
N LYS A 22 -15.03 -11.81 10.48
CA LYS A 22 -15.78 -10.63 10.05
C LYS A 22 -17.22 -10.73 10.49
N LEU A 23 -17.78 -9.61 10.96
CA LEU A 23 -19.20 -9.46 11.26
C LEU A 23 -19.73 -8.22 10.54
N LEU A 24 -20.93 -8.34 9.97
CA LEU A 24 -21.72 -7.23 9.45
C LEU A 24 -23.13 -7.38 10.01
N LEU A 25 -23.67 -6.30 10.56
CA LEU A 25 -25.04 -6.19 11.02
C LEU A 25 -25.67 -4.97 10.34
N GLU A 26 -26.90 -5.09 9.87
CA GLU A 26 -27.63 -3.98 9.29
C GLU A 26 -29.12 -4.11 9.58
N GLY A 27 -29.84 -3.00 9.50
CA GLY A 27 -31.28 -3.04 9.67
C GLY A 27 -31.94 -1.67 9.60
N PRO A 28 -33.29 -1.64 9.68
CA PRO A 28 -34.05 -0.41 9.71
C PRO A 28 -33.76 0.39 10.98
N LEU A 29 -34.02 1.70 10.93
CA LEU A 29 -34.00 2.53 12.13
C LEU A 29 -35.10 2.12 13.11
N PRO A 30 -34.90 2.29 14.43
CA PRO A 30 -35.96 2.10 15.42
C PRO A 30 -37.17 2.99 15.10
N GLY A 31 -38.37 2.39 15.04
CA GLY A 31 -39.59 3.12 14.71
C GLY A 31 -39.78 3.42 13.22
N ASN A 32 -39.05 2.74 12.32
CA ASN A 32 -39.30 2.80 10.88
C ASN A 32 -40.67 2.16 10.57
N SER A 33 -41.71 2.99 10.43
CA SER A 33 -43.08 2.59 10.08
C SER A 33 -43.53 3.41 8.87
N GLU A 34 -44.57 2.98 8.14
CA GLU A 34 -45.10 3.70 6.98
C GLU A 34 -45.38 5.18 7.26
N ASN A 35 -45.79 5.53 8.48
CA ASN A 35 -46.15 6.87 8.92
C ASN A 35 -45.02 7.67 9.62
N SER A 36 -43.81 7.12 9.73
CA SER A 36 -42.71 7.80 10.41
C SER A 36 -42.16 8.96 9.58
N LYS A 37 -41.96 10.11 10.24
CA LYS A 37 -41.40 11.33 9.60
C LYS A 37 -39.94 11.17 9.19
N ILE A 38 -39.23 10.23 9.82
CA ILE A 38 -37.84 9.87 9.55
C ILE A 38 -37.82 8.37 9.28
N LYS A 39 -37.29 7.99 8.12
CA LYS A 39 -37.06 6.60 7.72
C LYS A 39 -35.58 6.38 7.47
N GLY A 40 -35.13 5.13 7.40
CA GLY A 40 -33.74 4.87 7.03
C GLY A 40 -33.20 3.54 7.51
N SER A 41 -31.89 3.40 7.41
CA SER A 41 -31.15 2.17 7.71
C SER A 41 -29.84 2.47 8.41
N TRP A 42 -29.33 1.47 9.10
CA TRP A 42 -28.00 1.49 9.68
C TRP A 42 -27.22 0.24 9.27
N MET A 43 -25.90 0.32 9.30
CA MET A 43 -24.99 -0.78 9.09
C MET A 43 -23.76 -0.62 10.00
N LEU A 44 -23.36 -1.70 10.64
CA LEU A 44 -22.10 -1.83 11.36
C LEU A 44 -21.35 -3.04 10.83
N ALA A 45 -20.06 -2.90 10.58
CA ALA A 45 -19.21 -4.02 10.23
C ALA A 45 -17.87 -3.93 10.94
N GLY A 46 -17.27 -5.09 11.22
CA GLY A 46 -15.94 -5.17 11.78
C GLY A 46 -15.22 -6.44 11.34
N ARG A 47 -13.90 -6.35 11.24
CA ARG A 47 -13.02 -7.47 10.88
C ARG A 47 -11.75 -7.43 11.72
N ARG A 48 -11.23 -8.61 12.07
CA ARG A 48 -9.93 -8.78 12.70
C ARG A 48 -9.23 -10.02 12.16
N THR A 49 -7.94 -9.91 11.85
CA THR A 49 -7.07 -11.07 11.64
C THR A 49 -6.53 -11.59 12.97
N TYR A 50 -6.30 -12.90 13.03
CA TYR A 50 -5.72 -13.56 14.21
C TYR A 50 -4.71 -14.66 13.82
N ILE A 51 -4.14 -14.56 12.62
CA ILE A 51 -3.10 -15.49 12.17
C ILE A 51 -1.86 -15.40 13.06
N ASP A 52 -1.54 -14.21 13.57
CA ASP A 52 -0.55 -13.97 14.62
C ASP A 52 -0.79 -14.85 15.84
N ALA A 53 -2.02 -14.84 16.38
CA ALA A 53 -2.35 -15.61 17.57
C ALA A 53 -2.24 -17.13 17.32
N ILE A 54 -2.66 -17.60 16.14
CA ILE A 54 -2.57 -19.02 15.78
C ILE A 54 -1.11 -19.44 15.58
N VAL A 55 -0.36 -18.70 14.76
CA VAL A 55 1.03 -19.03 14.42
C VAL A 55 1.92 -18.93 15.66
N ASN A 56 1.81 -17.85 16.45
CA ASN A 56 2.57 -17.70 17.68
C ASN A 56 2.15 -18.73 18.74
N GLY A 57 0.87 -19.14 18.77
CA GLY A 57 0.41 -20.24 19.63
C GLY A 57 1.07 -21.58 19.27
N ILE A 58 1.13 -21.92 17.99
CA ILE A 58 1.84 -23.12 17.49
C ILE A 58 3.33 -23.01 17.77
N TRP A 59 3.93 -21.85 17.53
CA TRP A 59 5.34 -21.58 17.80
C TRP A 59 5.69 -21.73 19.28
N GLN A 60 4.83 -21.26 20.18
CA GLN A 60 5.03 -21.43 21.62
C GLN A 60 5.06 -22.89 22.04
N LEU A 61 4.21 -23.74 21.45
CA LEU A 61 4.27 -25.19 21.66
C LEU A 61 5.59 -25.79 21.16
N TYR A 62 6.11 -25.31 20.03
CA TYR A 62 7.43 -25.70 19.53
C TYR A 62 8.57 -25.25 20.45
N ARG A 63 8.53 -24.01 20.98
CA ARG A 63 9.52 -23.51 21.95
C ARG A 63 9.55 -24.36 23.21
N LEU A 64 8.38 -24.65 23.80
CA LEU A 64 8.27 -25.47 25.00
C LEU A 64 8.86 -26.88 24.80
N ARG A 65 8.70 -27.46 23.61
CA ARG A 65 9.28 -28.78 23.29
C ARG A 65 10.80 -28.75 23.14
N ASN A 66 11.37 -27.62 22.72
CA ASN A 66 12.78 -27.47 22.39
C ASN A 66 13.55 -26.56 23.35
N GLN A 67 12.99 -26.27 24.53
CA GLN A 67 13.58 -25.34 25.50
C GLN A 67 14.96 -25.79 26.04
N ASN A 68 15.25 -27.09 25.98
CA ASN A 68 16.53 -27.68 26.37
C ASN A 68 17.36 -28.15 25.17
N ALA A 69 17.02 -27.73 23.94
CA ALA A 69 17.81 -28.07 22.77
C ALA A 69 19.18 -27.37 22.86
N VAL A 70 20.23 -28.10 22.48
CA VAL A 70 21.61 -27.64 22.55
C VAL A 70 22.23 -27.82 21.16
N ASN A 71 22.97 -26.83 20.70
CA ASN A 71 23.77 -26.89 19.48
C ASN A 71 24.94 -27.89 19.64
N PRO A 72 25.56 -28.35 18.54
CA PRO A 72 26.70 -29.27 18.59
C PRO A 72 27.90 -28.77 19.40
N ASP A 73 28.03 -27.45 19.57
CA ASP A 73 29.07 -26.77 20.34
C ASP A 73 28.75 -26.65 21.85
N GLY A 74 27.58 -27.14 22.30
CA GLY A 74 27.16 -27.07 23.70
C GLY A 74 26.37 -25.82 24.07
N SER A 75 26.17 -24.86 23.16
CA SER A 75 25.36 -23.67 23.39
C SER A 75 23.86 -23.97 23.34
N LYS A 76 23.04 -23.25 24.11
CA LYS A 76 21.58 -23.43 24.10
C LYS A 76 21.00 -22.95 22.76
N VAL A 77 20.02 -23.67 22.23
CA VAL A 77 19.24 -23.21 21.08
C VAL A 77 18.33 -22.06 21.52
N VAL A 78 18.59 -20.87 20.99
CA VAL A 78 17.78 -19.68 21.24
C VAL A 78 16.65 -19.64 20.21
N LEU A 79 15.40 -19.63 20.69
CA LEU A 79 14.22 -19.54 19.83
C LEU A 79 13.51 -18.20 20.08
N PRO A 80 13.27 -17.40 19.03
CA PRO A 80 12.66 -16.07 19.16
C PRO A 80 11.31 -16.13 19.88
N ALA A 81 10.96 -15.05 20.58
CA ALA A 81 9.70 -14.98 21.33
C ALA A 81 8.46 -15.06 20.42
N GLN A 82 8.53 -14.45 19.24
CA GLN A 82 7.45 -14.41 18.25
C GLN A 82 8.01 -14.69 16.85
N VAL A 83 7.18 -15.31 16.00
CA VAL A 83 7.55 -15.57 14.59
C VAL A 83 6.59 -14.91 13.60
N PHE A 84 5.44 -14.42 14.07
CA PHE A 84 4.50 -13.68 13.23
C PHE A 84 3.86 -12.51 14.00
N PRO A 85 4.52 -11.34 14.07
CA PRO A 85 4.10 -10.21 14.89
C PRO A 85 3.18 -9.22 14.14
N TYR A 86 2.20 -9.71 13.36
CA TYR A 86 1.33 -8.85 12.54
C TYR A 86 -0.15 -9.18 12.63
N TYR A 87 -0.97 -8.17 12.89
CA TYR A 87 -2.42 -8.24 12.74
C TYR A 87 -3.00 -6.89 12.31
N PHE A 88 -4.21 -6.91 11.74
CA PHE A 88 -4.99 -5.71 11.49
C PHE A 88 -6.44 -5.88 11.94
N TYR A 89 -7.10 -4.76 12.17
CA TYR A 89 -8.53 -4.72 12.44
C TYR A 89 -9.17 -3.49 11.80
N ASP A 90 -10.42 -3.63 11.39
CA ASP A 90 -11.21 -2.55 10.82
C ASP A 90 -12.64 -2.55 11.35
N PHE A 91 -13.23 -1.35 11.38
CA PHE A 91 -14.60 -1.08 11.77
C PHE A 91 -15.23 -0.09 10.79
N GLN A 92 -16.48 -0.31 10.46
CA GLN A 92 -17.24 0.50 9.53
C GLN A 92 -18.63 0.75 10.09
N GLY A 93 -19.08 2.00 10.01
CA GLY A 93 -20.42 2.39 10.39
C GLY A 93 -21.06 3.21 9.28
N LYS A 94 -22.34 2.97 9.01
CA LYS A 94 -23.14 3.78 8.09
C LYS A 94 -24.53 3.97 8.64
N LEU A 95 -25.04 5.19 8.51
CA LEU A 95 -26.38 5.60 8.92
C LEU A 95 -27.01 6.40 7.79
N ASN A 96 -28.17 5.97 7.32
CA ASN A 96 -28.97 6.65 6.32
C ASN A 96 -30.25 7.15 6.96
N LEU A 97 -30.53 8.44 6.85
CA LEU A 97 -31.73 9.10 7.35
C LEU A 97 -32.46 9.81 6.20
N ASP A 98 -33.67 9.37 5.90
CA ASP A 98 -34.59 9.99 4.96
C ASP A 98 -35.60 10.88 5.70
N PHE A 99 -35.57 12.18 5.42
CA PHE A 99 -36.52 13.15 5.93
C PHE A 99 -37.53 13.49 4.83
N GLY A 100 -38.70 12.86 4.91
CA GLY A 100 -39.68 12.90 3.82
C GLY A 100 -39.12 12.30 2.52
N SER A 101 -39.59 12.80 1.36
CA SER A 101 -39.16 12.30 0.05
C SER A 101 -38.00 13.09 -0.57
N LYS A 102 -37.64 14.24 0.00
CA LYS A 102 -36.70 15.19 -0.64
C LYS A 102 -35.30 15.18 -0.06
N HIS A 103 -35.12 14.84 1.21
CA HIS A 103 -33.83 14.93 1.87
C HIS A 103 -33.36 13.57 2.35
N ARG A 104 -32.13 13.21 2.00
CA ARG A 104 -31.42 12.05 2.56
C ARG A 104 -30.10 12.53 3.17
N LEU A 105 -29.85 12.15 4.42
CA LEU A 105 -28.59 12.36 5.10
C LEU A 105 -27.92 11.00 5.30
N THR A 106 -26.69 10.87 4.83
CA THR A 106 -25.90 9.64 4.97
C THR A 106 -24.65 9.98 5.76
N TRP A 107 -24.52 9.43 6.95
CA TRP A 107 -23.27 9.41 7.70
C TRP A 107 -22.54 8.10 7.43
N SER A 108 -21.22 8.15 7.21
CA SER A 108 -20.39 6.97 7.06
C SER A 108 -19.04 7.18 7.74
N SER A 109 -18.59 6.18 8.48
CA SER A 109 -17.33 6.18 9.20
C SER A 109 -16.57 4.89 8.94
N PHE A 110 -15.26 4.99 8.82
CA PHE A 110 -14.36 3.86 8.68
C PHE A 110 -13.15 4.10 9.58
N TYR A 111 -12.78 3.09 10.35
CA TYR A 111 -11.58 3.03 11.15
C TYR A 111 -10.83 1.75 10.81
N GLY A 112 -9.55 1.82 10.52
CA GLY A 112 -8.70 0.66 10.29
C GLY A 112 -7.32 0.90 10.87
N ASP A 113 -6.73 -0.15 11.42
CA ASP A 113 -5.41 -0.10 12.03
C ASP A 113 -4.67 -1.42 11.78
N ASP A 114 -3.44 -1.29 11.35
CA ASP A 114 -2.48 -2.36 11.13
C ASP A 114 -1.35 -2.21 12.15
N VAL A 115 -0.96 -3.33 12.75
CA VAL A 115 0.06 -3.38 13.81
C VAL A 115 1.05 -4.47 13.46
N PHE A 116 2.30 -4.05 13.25
CA PHE A 116 3.47 -4.91 13.20
C PHE A 116 4.37 -4.54 14.38
N SER A 117 4.58 -5.43 15.35
CA SER A 117 5.36 -5.11 16.54
C SER A 117 6.27 -6.28 16.90
N LEU A 118 7.53 -6.19 16.49
CA LEU A 118 8.55 -7.16 16.87
C LEU A 118 9.28 -6.63 18.11
N ALA A 119 9.27 -7.41 19.18
CA ALA A 119 10.05 -7.12 20.38
C ALA A 119 10.79 -8.39 20.79
N ASP A 120 12.07 -8.26 21.11
CA ASP A 120 12.90 -9.36 21.60
C ASP A 120 13.79 -8.85 22.74
N GLU A 121 13.98 -9.71 23.73
CA GLU A 121 14.85 -9.48 24.89
C GLU A 121 15.79 -10.68 24.95
N TYR A 122 17.08 -10.41 24.90
CA TYR A 122 18.14 -11.39 24.87
C TYR A 122 19.10 -11.19 26.03
N SER A 123 19.40 -12.27 26.75
CA SER A 123 20.39 -12.27 27.83
C SER A 123 21.22 -13.54 27.73
N ASP A 124 22.53 -13.39 27.70
CA ASP A 124 23.47 -14.49 27.61
C ASP A 124 24.71 -14.24 28.48
N GLU A 125 25.29 -15.33 28.96
CA GLU A 125 26.47 -15.33 29.82
C GLU A 125 27.43 -16.42 29.36
N TYR A 126 28.59 -16.02 28.87
CA TYR A 126 29.59 -16.92 28.33
C TYR A 126 31.00 -16.55 28.78
N ASN A 127 31.88 -17.56 28.80
CA ASN A 127 33.29 -17.35 29.06
C ASN A 127 34.03 -17.24 27.72
N SER A 128 34.82 -16.20 27.55
CA SER A 128 35.76 -16.07 26.43
C SER A 128 37.21 -16.09 26.92
N TYR A 129 38.11 -16.57 26.08
CA TYR A 129 39.53 -16.68 26.39
C TYR A 129 40.30 -15.85 25.37
N ASP A 130 40.95 -14.78 25.84
CA ASP A 130 41.91 -14.06 25.01
C ASP A 130 43.31 -14.66 25.18
N GLY A 131 43.79 -15.32 24.13
CA GLY A 131 45.13 -15.90 24.07
C GLY A 131 46.18 -14.96 23.46
N PHE A 132 45.80 -13.76 23.02
CA PHE A 132 46.66 -12.88 22.23
C PHE A 132 47.69 -12.11 23.10
N SER A 133 47.39 -11.88 24.38
CA SER A 133 48.23 -11.09 25.30
C SER A 133 49.32 -11.86 26.04
N GLY A 134 49.51 -13.17 25.78
CA GLY A 134 50.56 -13.98 26.42
C GLY A 134 50.34 -14.30 27.92
N SER A 135 49.39 -13.63 28.56
CA SER A 135 48.76 -14.03 29.82
C SER A 135 47.34 -14.49 29.51
N GLY A 136 47.07 -15.80 29.58
CA GLY A 136 45.75 -16.34 29.29
C GLY A 136 44.71 -15.86 30.30
N THR A 137 44.00 -14.79 29.98
CA THR A 137 42.94 -14.24 30.82
C THR A 137 41.59 -14.80 30.36
N THR A 138 40.83 -15.32 31.32
CA THR A 138 39.44 -15.73 31.06
C THR A 138 38.53 -14.56 31.40
N TYR A 139 37.67 -14.20 30.45
CA TYR A 139 36.67 -13.17 30.57
C TYR A 139 35.32 -13.83 30.77
N GLN A 140 34.60 -13.43 31.81
CA GLN A 140 33.18 -13.75 31.90
C GLN A 140 32.41 -12.57 31.31
N THR A 141 31.68 -12.80 30.23
CA THR A 141 30.91 -11.77 29.54
C THR A 141 29.43 -12.01 29.77
N ARG A 142 28.74 -10.99 30.31
CA ARG A 142 27.28 -10.92 30.31
C ARG A 142 26.87 -9.93 29.22
N TYR A 143 25.97 -10.36 28.35
CA TYR A 143 25.43 -9.57 27.25
C TYR A 143 23.92 -9.52 27.36
N GLU A 144 23.36 -8.31 27.36
CA GLU A 144 21.93 -8.06 27.36
C GLU A 144 21.58 -7.18 26.16
N SER A 145 20.51 -7.53 25.45
CA SER A 145 20.04 -6.77 24.31
C SER A 145 18.52 -6.73 24.31
N ASP A 146 17.99 -5.52 24.32
CA ASP A 146 16.58 -5.22 24.12
C ASP A 146 16.40 -4.62 22.73
N TYR A 147 15.45 -5.15 21.98
CA TYR A 147 15.09 -4.64 20.67
C TYR A 147 13.58 -4.50 20.54
N LEU A 148 13.13 -3.33 20.11
CA LEU A 148 11.76 -3.04 19.74
C LEU A 148 11.73 -2.46 18.32
N PHE A 149 10.88 -3.03 17.49
CA PHE A 149 10.47 -2.46 16.22
C PHE A 149 8.95 -2.44 16.15
N ASP A 150 8.37 -1.26 16.30
CA ASP A 150 6.93 -1.01 16.22
C ASP A 150 6.62 -0.25 14.94
N TRP A 151 5.80 -0.86 14.10
CA TRP A 151 5.37 -0.30 12.84
C TRP A 151 3.84 -0.33 12.76
N ARG A 152 3.24 0.86 12.76
CA ARG A 152 1.79 1.02 12.80
C ARG A 152 1.33 1.99 11.72
N TRP A 153 0.26 1.60 11.04
CA TRP A 153 -0.42 2.51 10.12
C TRP A 153 -1.92 2.32 10.22
N GLY A 154 -2.66 3.40 9.99
CA GLY A 154 -4.09 3.37 10.17
C GLY A 154 -4.79 4.52 9.50
N ASN A 155 -6.07 4.30 9.22
CA ASN A 155 -6.93 5.23 8.53
C ASN A 155 -8.19 5.46 9.35
N PHE A 156 -8.59 6.72 9.49
CA PHE A 156 -9.88 7.08 10.05
C PHE A 156 -10.56 8.09 9.14
N THR A 157 -11.74 7.74 8.64
CA THR A 157 -12.52 8.61 7.75
C THR A 157 -13.93 8.76 8.28
N ASN A 158 -14.46 9.98 8.21
CA ASN A 158 -15.85 10.28 8.51
C ASN A 158 -16.40 11.12 7.38
N SER A 159 -17.63 10.84 6.99
CA SER A 159 -18.31 11.59 5.94
C SER A 159 -19.77 11.77 6.27
N LEU A 160 -20.31 12.89 5.82
CA LEU A 160 -21.70 13.26 5.88
C LEU A 160 -22.10 13.72 4.47
N THR A 161 -23.03 13.00 3.87
CA THR A 161 -23.60 13.35 2.57
C THR A 161 -25.04 13.78 2.76
N TRP A 162 -25.37 14.98 2.33
CA TRP A 162 -26.75 15.46 2.24
C TRP A 162 -27.18 15.52 0.79
N ARG A 163 -28.13 14.66 0.42
CA ARG A 163 -28.81 14.72 -0.87
C ARG A 163 -30.14 15.45 -0.71
N TRP A 164 -30.34 16.47 -1.51
CA TRP A 164 -31.57 17.25 -1.59
C TRP A 164 -32.15 17.23 -3.01
N ILE A 165 -33.35 16.66 -3.15
CA ILE A 165 -34.17 16.78 -4.35
C ILE A 165 -34.88 18.14 -4.29
N VAL A 166 -34.25 19.16 -4.87
CA VAL A 166 -34.78 20.53 -4.93
C VAL A 166 -36.05 20.56 -5.78
N SER A 167 -36.00 19.90 -6.93
CA SER A 167 -37.13 19.66 -7.83
C SER A 167 -36.95 18.32 -8.57
N PRO A 168 -37.95 17.80 -9.30
CA PRO A 168 -37.79 16.59 -10.10
C PRO A 168 -36.68 16.67 -11.16
N LYS A 169 -36.23 17.89 -11.52
CA LYS A 169 -35.17 18.13 -12.49
C LYS A 169 -33.85 18.57 -11.86
N LEU A 170 -33.80 18.85 -10.55
CA LEU A 170 -32.61 19.39 -9.90
C LEU A 170 -32.34 18.68 -8.58
N ILE A 171 -31.18 18.03 -8.49
CA ILE A 171 -30.69 17.36 -7.30
C ILE A 171 -29.42 18.06 -6.85
N ALA A 172 -29.37 18.46 -5.58
CA ALA A 172 -28.15 18.94 -4.93
C ALA A 172 -27.60 17.85 -4.01
N LYS A 173 -26.28 17.71 -3.98
CA LYS A 173 -25.57 16.78 -3.10
C LYS A 173 -24.42 17.53 -2.45
N THR A 174 -24.49 17.72 -1.15
CA THR A 174 -23.41 18.30 -0.34
C THR A 174 -22.70 17.18 0.41
N PHE A 175 -21.38 17.18 0.34
CA PHE A 175 -20.50 16.20 0.96
C PHE A 175 -19.54 16.92 1.90
N LEU A 176 -19.55 16.54 3.18
CA LEU A 176 -18.59 16.97 4.18
C LEU A 176 -17.81 15.73 4.62
N ALA A 177 -16.49 15.77 4.56
CA ALA A 177 -15.66 14.66 5.02
C ALA A 177 -14.45 15.14 5.80
N SER A 178 -13.99 14.28 6.70
CA SER A 178 -12.71 14.39 7.36
C SER A 178 -12.01 13.03 7.32
N SER A 179 -10.76 13.03 6.93
CA SER A 179 -9.91 11.84 6.88
C SER A 179 -8.63 12.09 7.66
N ARG A 180 -8.08 11.02 8.22
CA ARG A 180 -6.76 10.98 8.86
C ARG A 180 -6.10 9.66 8.51
N TYR A 181 -5.01 9.74 7.75
CA TYR A 181 -4.00 8.71 7.64
C TYR A 181 -2.91 8.96 8.67
N ARG A 182 -2.44 7.89 9.31
CA ARG A 182 -1.26 7.92 10.17
C ARG A 182 -0.36 6.76 9.84
N PHE A 183 0.92 7.01 9.95
CA PHE A 183 2.00 6.06 9.81
C PHE A 183 3.04 6.38 10.90
N GLN A 184 3.57 5.35 11.54
CA GLN A 184 4.69 5.49 12.46
C GLN A 184 5.54 4.23 12.46
N ILE A 185 6.85 4.39 12.31
CA ILE A 185 7.88 3.39 12.62
C ILE A 185 8.67 3.93 13.80
N ALA A 186 8.68 3.17 14.89
CA ALA A 186 9.57 3.35 16.01
C ALA A 186 10.49 2.14 16.11
N SER A 187 11.79 2.37 16.13
CA SER A 187 12.79 1.34 16.40
C SER A 187 13.63 1.80 17.58
N ASP A 188 13.69 0.96 18.61
CA ASP A 188 14.49 1.18 19.80
C ASP A 188 15.37 -0.04 20.01
N SER A 189 16.66 0.17 20.26
CA SER A 189 17.54 -0.90 20.71
C SER A 189 18.43 -0.42 21.84
N GLU A 190 18.68 -1.33 22.77
CA GLU A 190 19.60 -1.13 23.88
C GLU A 190 20.45 -2.39 24.00
N GLU A 191 21.77 -2.21 24.05
CA GLU A 191 22.73 -3.29 24.23
C GLU A 191 23.62 -2.94 25.41
N GLU A 192 23.67 -3.84 26.38
CA GLU A 192 24.52 -3.74 27.56
C GLU A 192 25.47 -4.93 27.61
N ARG A 193 26.74 -4.65 27.87
CA ARG A 193 27.78 -5.67 27.98
C ARG A 193 28.62 -5.41 29.22
N TRP A 194 28.71 -6.42 30.07
CA TRP A 194 29.62 -6.47 31.21
C TRP A 194 30.69 -7.51 30.94
N GLU A 195 31.95 -7.11 31.06
CA GLU A 195 33.10 -8.01 31.02
C GLU A 195 33.77 -8.01 32.38
N TYR A 196 33.77 -9.17 33.02
CA TYR A 196 34.44 -9.38 34.30
C TYR A 196 35.82 -9.98 34.04
N GLU A 197 36.87 -9.21 34.35
CA GLU A 197 38.24 -9.68 34.46
C GLU A 197 38.58 -9.99 35.92
N THR A 198 39.73 -10.64 36.16
CA THR A 198 40.19 -11.02 37.51
C THR A 198 40.31 -9.83 38.48
N TYR A 199 40.54 -8.61 37.95
CA TYR A 199 40.75 -7.40 38.76
C TYR A 199 39.94 -6.18 38.29
N ASP A 200 39.20 -6.27 37.19
CA ASP A 200 38.48 -5.13 36.59
C ASP A 200 37.13 -5.57 36.03
N THR A 201 36.20 -4.63 35.89
CA THR A 201 34.91 -4.86 35.24
C THR A 201 34.66 -3.76 34.23
N THR A 202 34.63 -4.13 32.95
CA THR A 202 34.28 -3.20 31.88
C THR A 202 32.78 -3.25 31.64
N TYR A 203 32.13 -2.09 31.65
CA TYR A 203 30.73 -1.93 31.27
C TYR A 203 30.66 -1.11 29.99
N SER A 204 29.84 -1.56 29.03
CA SER A 204 29.50 -0.79 27.85
C SER A 204 27.99 -0.83 27.62
N LYS A 205 27.42 0.33 27.28
CA LYS A 205 26.01 0.49 26.94
C LYS A 205 25.91 1.25 25.63
N ASN A 206 25.15 0.71 24.68
CA ASN A 206 24.80 1.35 23.42
C ASN A 206 23.29 1.44 23.31
N THR A 207 22.78 2.58 22.84
CA THR A 207 21.36 2.73 22.53
C THR A 207 21.16 3.32 21.14
N PHE A 208 20.06 2.95 20.51
CA PHE A 208 19.62 3.46 19.23
C PHE A 208 18.12 3.72 19.29
N ASN A 209 17.67 4.87 18.84
CA ASN A 209 16.27 5.23 18.69
C ASN A 209 16.05 5.87 17.33
N LEU A 210 15.04 5.39 16.59
CA LEU A 210 14.57 5.96 15.33
C LEU A 210 13.05 6.08 15.40
N ASP A 211 12.53 7.28 15.19
CA ASP A 211 11.09 7.53 15.08
C ASP A 211 10.81 8.26 13.76
N ILE A 212 10.05 7.60 12.88
CA ILE A 212 9.58 8.14 11.61
C ILE A 212 8.07 8.14 11.65
N PHE A 213 7.42 9.28 11.46
CA PHE A 213 5.97 9.35 11.36
C PHE A 213 5.51 10.20 10.19
N ASP A 214 4.43 9.79 9.54
CA ASP A 214 3.71 10.57 8.53
C ASP A 214 2.23 10.62 8.93
N ARG A 215 1.70 11.82 9.09
CA ARG A 215 0.32 12.08 9.47
C ARG A 215 -0.28 13.01 8.44
N VAL A 216 -1.20 12.49 7.64
CA VAL A 216 -1.95 13.25 6.66
C VAL A 216 -3.40 13.32 7.12
N SER A 217 -3.92 14.52 7.27
CA SER A 217 -5.35 14.71 7.49
C SER A 217 -5.94 15.68 6.49
N ASP A 218 -7.19 15.45 6.11
CA ASP A 218 -7.92 16.36 5.24
C ASP A 218 -9.34 16.60 5.73
N GLN A 219 -9.85 17.76 5.35
CA GLN A 219 -11.23 18.17 5.51
C GLN A 219 -11.74 18.64 4.15
N THR A 220 -12.78 18.00 3.65
CA THR A 220 -13.35 18.27 2.34
C THR A 220 -14.80 18.72 2.49
N LEU A 221 -15.14 19.84 1.88
CA LEU A 221 -16.50 20.31 1.65
C LEU A 221 -16.74 20.41 0.15
N GLU A 222 -17.71 19.68 -0.36
CA GLU A 222 -18.09 19.71 -1.77
C GLU A 222 -19.60 19.87 -1.90
N THR A 223 -20.05 20.63 -2.89
CA THR A 223 -21.46 20.64 -3.29
C THR A 223 -21.57 20.48 -4.80
N GLU A 224 -22.36 19.49 -5.20
CA GLU A 224 -22.67 19.17 -6.59
C GLU A 224 -24.16 19.41 -6.85
N PHE A 225 -24.46 19.97 -8.02
CA PHE A 225 -25.80 20.15 -8.55
C PHE A 225 -25.91 19.35 -9.85
N THR A 226 -26.86 18.43 -9.91
CA THR A 226 -27.23 17.72 -11.14
C THR A 226 -28.57 18.24 -11.63
N TRP A 227 -28.55 18.84 -12.82
CA TRP A 227 -29.71 19.41 -13.51
C TRP A 227 -30.05 18.59 -14.75
N PHE A 228 -31.22 17.96 -14.72
CA PHE A 228 -31.81 17.27 -15.88
C PHE A 228 -32.54 18.29 -16.75
N ALA A 229 -31.79 19.00 -17.59
CA ALA A 229 -32.32 20.04 -18.47
C ALA A 229 -33.36 19.47 -19.46
N ALA A 230 -33.07 18.31 -20.04
CA ALA A 230 -33.96 17.52 -20.89
C ALA A 230 -33.71 16.00 -20.68
N PRO A 231 -34.59 15.10 -21.17
CA PRO A 231 -34.37 13.64 -21.03
C PRO A 231 -33.03 13.14 -21.59
N ALA A 232 -32.50 13.83 -22.59
CA ALA A 232 -31.24 13.54 -23.27
C ALA A 232 -30.10 14.50 -22.86
N HIS A 233 -30.31 15.38 -21.88
CA HIS A 233 -29.38 16.46 -21.55
C HIS A 233 -29.27 16.66 -20.05
N THR A 234 -28.11 16.30 -19.48
CA THR A 234 -27.82 16.40 -18.05
C THR A 234 -26.60 17.26 -17.83
N VAL A 235 -26.76 18.32 -17.05
CA VAL A 235 -25.69 19.23 -16.66
C VAL A 235 -25.38 19.03 -15.19
N THR A 236 -24.13 18.74 -14.87
CA THR A 236 -23.64 18.61 -13.50
C THR A 236 -22.60 19.68 -13.23
N GLY A 237 -22.75 20.45 -12.15
CA GLY A 237 -21.77 21.46 -11.78
C GLY A 237 -21.64 21.57 -10.28
N GLY A 238 -20.49 22.02 -9.80
CA GLY A 238 -20.22 22.05 -8.38
C GLY A 238 -18.95 22.79 -8.01
N TRP A 239 -18.71 22.84 -6.71
CA TRP A 239 -17.49 23.41 -6.14
C TRP A 239 -16.99 22.53 -5.01
N GLN A 240 -15.69 22.59 -4.78
CA GLN A 240 -14.96 21.84 -3.77
C GLN A 240 -14.02 22.77 -3.02
N PHE A 241 -13.98 22.63 -1.70
CA PHE A 241 -12.97 23.20 -0.82
C PHE A 241 -12.35 22.05 -0.03
N LYS A 242 -11.04 21.90 -0.09
CA LYS A 242 -10.29 20.86 0.63
C LYS A 242 -9.11 21.49 1.36
N SER A 243 -9.08 21.32 2.67
CA SER A 243 -7.91 21.65 3.49
C SER A 243 -7.17 20.37 3.81
N MET A 244 -5.86 20.35 3.59
CA MET A 244 -4.99 19.22 3.92
C MET A 244 -3.96 19.67 4.98
N ASP A 245 -3.54 18.77 5.85
CA ASP A 245 -2.49 18.95 6.84
C ASP A 245 -1.55 17.75 6.73
N PHE A 246 -0.32 18.02 6.28
CA PHE A 246 0.79 17.09 6.18
C PHE A 246 1.74 17.36 7.34
N ASN A 247 1.93 16.37 8.20
CA ASN A 247 2.84 16.43 9.33
C ASN A 247 3.74 15.19 9.32
N LEU A 248 4.94 15.38 8.81
CA LEU A 248 5.97 14.36 8.63
C LEU A 248 7.17 14.71 9.50
N GLY A 249 7.66 13.74 10.25
CA GLY A 249 8.85 13.90 11.08
C GLY A 249 9.71 12.66 11.09
N MET A 250 11.02 12.88 11.19
CA MET A 250 12.01 11.85 11.44
C MET A 250 13.01 12.32 12.47
N THR A 251 13.08 11.59 13.58
CA THR A 251 14.04 11.84 14.65
C THR A 251 14.89 10.62 14.88
N PHE A 252 16.13 10.87 15.31
CA PHE A 252 17.12 9.84 15.50
C PHE A 252 17.90 10.12 16.79
N ALA A 253 18.26 9.09 17.54
CA ALA A 253 19.19 9.20 18.64
C ALA A 253 20.11 7.98 18.75
N MET A 254 21.37 8.22 19.13
CA MET A 254 22.32 7.18 19.51
C MET A 254 22.93 7.51 20.86
N GLY A 255 23.00 6.52 21.73
CA GLY A 255 23.73 6.59 22.99
C GLY A 255 24.90 5.63 22.99
N GLY A 256 25.99 6.03 23.64
CA GLY A 256 27.17 5.20 23.82
C GLY A 256 27.96 5.65 25.05
N MET A 257 28.80 4.76 25.56
CA MET A 257 29.72 5.11 26.64
C MET A 257 30.98 5.80 26.10
N GLN A 258 31.38 6.89 26.75
CA GLN A 258 32.63 7.61 26.50
C GLN A 258 33.28 7.95 27.85
N ALA A 259 34.45 7.37 28.14
CA ALA A 259 35.19 7.58 29.39
C ALA A 259 34.30 7.45 30.65
N ASP A 260 33.68 6.28 30.82
CA ASP A 260 32.76 5.92 31.92
C ASP A 260 31.49 6.77 32.04
N THR A 261 31.24 7.67 31.08
CA THR A 261 30.02 8.49 31.03
C THR A 261 29.17 8.07 29.83
N PHE A 262 27.90 7.74 30.06
CA PHE A 262 26.96 7.50 28.97
C PHE A 262 26.49 8.82 28.37
N THR A 263 26.65 8.98 27.05
CA THR A 263 26.22 10.18 26.32
C THR A 263 25.26 9.80 25.21
N THR A 264 24.16 10.55 25.07
CA THR A 264 23.19 10.40 23.98
C THR A 264 23.26 11.61 23.05
N ARG A 265 23.36 11.36 21.75
CA ARG A 265 23.19 12.36 20.69
C ARG A 265 21.83 12.14 20.06
N LYS A 266 21.01 13.19 20.02
CA LYS A 266 19.69 13.19 19.39
C LYS A 266 19.64 14.28 18.33
N ASP A 267 19.07 13.95 17.18
CA ASP A 267 18.90 14.88 16.07
C ASP A 267 17.52 14.75 15.40
N THR A 268 17.09 15.80 14.71
CA THR A 268 15.88 15.83 13.88
C THR A 268 16.27 15.93 12.42
N LEU A 269 16.23 14.80 11.71
CA LEU A 269 16.67 14.71 10.32
C LEU A 269 15.66 15.32 9.34
N LEU A 270 14.36 15.27 9.66
CA LEU A 270 13.32 15.85 8.82
C LEU A 270 12.17 16.32 9.68
N TRP A 271 11.66 17.52 9.40
CA TRP A 271 10.40 18.00 9.94
C TRP A 271 9.67 18.84 8.90
N MET A 272 8.56 18.31 8.39
CA MET A 272 7.76 18.94 7.34
C MET A 272 6.33 19.13 7.83
N LEU A 273 5.89 20.38 7.84
CA LEU A 273 4.53 20.76 8.22
C LEU A 273 3.93 21.67 7.16
N ASN A 274 3.00 21.14 6.36
CA ASN A 274 2.35 21.87 5.28
C ASN A 274 0.84 21.78 5.42
N ARG A 275 0.15 22.92 5.29
CA ARG A 275 -1.31 23.02 5.38
C ARG A 275 -1.94 23.59 4.12
N PRO A 276 -1.80 22.93 2.96
CA PRO A 276 -2.32 23.48 1.72
C PRO A 276 -3.85 23.39 1.64
N VAL A 277 -4.42 24.30 0.87
CA VAL A 277 -5.84 24.34 0.54
C VAL A 277 -6.00 24.19 -0.97
N GLU A 278 -6.87 23.28 -1.39
CA GLU A 278 -7.32 23.11 -2.77
C GLU A 278 -8.76 23.63 -2.89
N GLN A 279 -8.98 24.49 -3.88
CA GLN A 279 -10.31 24.98 -4.25
C GLN A 279 -10.57 24.60 -5.69
N ALA A 280 -11.79 24.15 -6.00
CA ALA A 280 -12.16 23.86 -7.37
C ALA A 280 -13.60 24.23 -7.67
N VAL A 281 -13.84 24.61 -8.92
CA VAL A 281 -15.17 24.75 -9.51
C VAL A 281 -15.19 23.91 -10.78
N TYR A 282 -16.28 23.20 -11.03
CA TYR A 282 -16.41 22.39 -12.23
C TYR A 282 -17.80 22.45 -12.83
N LEU A 283 -17.85 22.20 -14.13
CA LEU A 283 -19.05 22.02 -14.91
C LEU A 283 -18.84 20.86 -15.87
N GLN A 284 -19.86 20.02 -15.99
CA GLN A 284 -19.91 18.90 -16.91
C GLN A 284 -21.27 18.88 -17.59
N ASP A 285 -21.26 18.70 -18.90
CA ASP A 285 -22.44 18.57 -19.73
C ASP A 285 -22.43 17.21 -20.44
N ILE A 286 -23.44 16.40 -20.19
CA ILE A 286 -23.69 15.12 -20.88
C ILE A 286 -24.90 15.29 -21.76
N TRP A 287 -24.69 15.13 -23.07
CA TRP A 287 -25.71 15.34 -24.08
C TRP A 287 -25.77 14.16 -25.06
N ASP A 288 -26.90 13.44 -25.03
CA ASP A 288 -27.29 12.50 -26.07
C ASP A 288 -27.89 13.29 -27.23
N ILE A 289 -27.03 13.71 -28.17
CA ILE A 289 -27.40 14.61 -29.28
C ILE A 289 -28.42 13.92 -30.21
N ASN A 290 -28.24 12.62 -30.44
CA ASN A 290 -29.20 11.77 -31.14
C ASN A 290 -28.98 10.29 -30.76
N SER A 291 -29.71 9.36 -31.36
CA SER A 291 -29.59 7.93 -31.08
C SER A 291 -28.22 7.31 -31.42
N LEU A 292 -27.42 7.99 -32.24
CA LEU A 292 -26.11 7.52 -32.69
C LEU A 292 -24.95 8.17 -31.94
N PHE A 293 -25.14 9.34 -31.32
CA PHE A 293 -24.03 10.14 -30.78
C PHE A 293 -24.35 10.77 -29.43
N SER A 294 -23.46 10.52 -28.47
CA SER A 294 -23.45 11.15 -27.15
C SER A 294 -22.12 11.85 -26.91
N ALA A 295 -22.17 13.04 -26.32
CA ALA A 295 -20.99 13.83 -25.95
C ALA A 295 -20.99 14.15 -24.45
N GLN A 296 -19.79 14.18 -23.87
CA GLN A 296 -19.53 14.61 -22.51
C GLN A 296 -18.45 15.70 -22.54
N LEU A 297 -18.83 16.92 -22.18
CA LEU A 297 -17.93 18.07 -22.12
C LEU A 297 -17.73 18.44 -20.66
N GLY A 298 -16.50 18.55 -20.20
CA GLY A 298 -16.16 18.89 -18.82
C GLY A 298 -15.11 19.99 -18.75
N LEU A 299 -15.25 20.87 -17.77
CA LEU A 299 -14.24 21.86 -17.41
C LEU A 299 -14.13 21.92 -15.90
N ARG A 300 -12.91 21.78 -15.37
CA ARG A 300 -12.59 22.04 -13.97
C ARG A 300 -11.55 23.15 -13.91
N LEU A 301 -11.77 24.10 -13.00
CA LEU A 301 -10.81 25.12 -12.61
C LEU A 301 -10.38 24.79 -11.19
N SER A 302 -9.08 24.63 -10.95
CA SER A 302 -8.54 24.34 -9.62
C SER A 302 -7.45 25.33 -9.24
N HIS A 303 -7.46 25.72 -7.96
CA HIS A 303 -6.48 26.60 -7.33
C HIS A 303 -5.90 25.89 -6.11
N TYR A 304 -4.59 25.99 -5.94
CA TYR A 304 -3.85 25.31 -4.89
C TYR A 304 -2.97 26.31 -4.13
N SER A 305 -3.12 26.38 -2.81
CA SER A 305 -2.61 27.51 -2.02
C SER A 305 -1.09 27.65 -1.99
N LEU A 306 -0.33 26.57 -2.21
CA LEU A 306 1.14 26.65 -2.32
C LEU A 306 1.61 27.20 -3.67
N HIS A 307 0.70 27.26 -4.65
CA HIS A 307 0.89 27.79 -6.00
C HIS A 307 -0.11 28.94 -6.25
N PRO A 308 -0.05 30.04 -5.49
CA PRO A 308 -1.12 31.04 -5.45
C PRO A 308 -1.35 31.76 -6.78
N ASN A 309 -0.33 31.81 -7.65
CA ASN A 309 -0.39 32.46 -8.95
C ASN A 309 -0.93 31.54 -10.07
N ASP A 310 -1.10 30.25 -9.80
CA ASP A 310 -1.47 29.26 -10.81
C ASP A 310 -2.96 28.91 -10.70
N VAL A 311 -3.71 29.14 -11.77
CA VAL A 311 -5.06 28.60 -11.94
C VAL A 311 -5.00 27.50 -12.98
N ASN A 312 -5.31 26.29 -12.56
CA ASN A 312 -5.23 25.10 -13.38
C ASN A 312 -6.54 24.91 -14.17
N ILE A 313 -6.43 24.81 -15.49
CA ILE A 313 -7.57 24.59 -16.39
C ILE A 313 -7.54 23.15 -16.89
N GLU A 314 -8.59 22.39 -16.57
CA GLU A 314 -8.66 20.94 -16.79
C GLU A 314 -9.88 20.59 -17.67
N PRO A 315 -9.78 20.82 -19.00
CA PRO A 315 -10.83 20.40 -19.92
C PRO A 315 -10.86 18.88 -20.06
N ARG A 316 -12.06 18.33 -20.28
CA ARG A 316 -12.32 16.92 -20.51
C ARG A 316 -13.35 16.76 -21.62
N LEU A 317 -13.10 15.83 -22.52
CA LEU A 317 -13.95 15.50 -23.66
C LEU A 317 -14.17 13.99 -23.67
N GLY A 318 -15.42 13.56 -23.73
CA GLY A 318 -15.82 12.18 -23.97
C GLY A 318 -16.80 12.14 -25.14
N LEU A 319 -16.63 11.20 -26.05
CA LEU A 319 -17.49 10.97 -27.19
C LEU A 319 -17.86 9.50 -27.23
N LYS A 320 -19.14 9.21 -27.47
CA LYS A 320 -19.65 7.86 -27.70
C LYS A 320 -20.45 7.85 -28.99
N TYR A 321 -20.11 6.92 -29.87
CA TYR A 321 -20.79 6.72 -31.14
C TYR A 321 -21.33 5.29 -31.22
N PHE A 322 -22.64 5.13 -31.37
CA PHE A 322 -23.29 3.84 -31.54
C PHE A 322 -23.21 3.42 -33.02
N LEU A 323 -22.32 2.48 -33.34
CA LEU A 323 -22.22 1.89 -34.67
C LEU A 323 -23.42 0.98 -34.97
N LEU A 324 -23.86 0.24 -33.94
CA LEU A 324 -25.03 -0.63 -33.90
C LEU A 324 -25.65 -0.53 -32.50
N ASP A 325 -26.86 -1.05 -32.31
CA ASP A 325 -27.53 -1.07 -31.00
C ASP A 325 -26.72 -1.77 -29.90
N ASN A 326 -25.84 -2.69 -30.30
CA ASN A 326 -24.99 -3.47 -29.41
C ASN A 326 -23.48 -3.21 -29.58
N LEU A 327 -23.08 -2.27 -30.44
CA LEU A 327 -21.69 -1.91 -30.69
C LEU A 327 -21.50 -0.40 -30.61
N SER A 328 -20.64 0.06 -29.69
CA SER A 328 -20.30 1.47 -29.54
C SER A 328 -18.80 1.72 -29.59
N LEU A 329 -18.40 2.80 -30.26
CA LEU A 329 -17.08 3.38 -30.21
C LEU A 329 -17.04 4.48 -29.15
N LYS A 330 -15.93 4.61 -28.44
CA LYS A 330 -15.72 5.60 -27.40
C LYS A 330 -14.38 6.30 -27.62
N ALA A 331 -14.34 7.60 -27.46
CA ALA A 331 -13.12 8.39 -27.45
C ALA A 331 -13.14 9.33 -26.25
N SER A 332 -12.03 9.44 -25.55
CA SER A 332 -11.89 10.32 -24.38
C SER A 332 -10.56 11.05 -24.43
N TRP A 333 -10.56 12.32 -24.03
CA TRP A 333 -9.36 13.14 -23.93
C TRP A 333 -9.49 14.09 -22.73
N GLY A 334 -8.40 14.35 -22.03
CA GLY A 334 -8.42 15.34 -20.95
C GLY A 334 -7.05 15.72 -20.41
N ILE A 335 -7.05 16.83 -19.67
CA ILE A 335 -5.90 17.34 -18.92
C ILE A 335 -6.20 17.23 -17.43
N TYR A 336 -5.21 16.82 -16.65
CA TYR A 336 -5.34 16.56 -15.21
C TYR A 336 -4.12 17.12 -14.48
N ASN A 337 -4.33 17.79 -13.35
CA ASN A 337 -3.25 18.18 -12.45
C ASN A 337 -3.38 17.46 -11.10
N GLN A 338 -2.25 17.28 -10.42
CA GLN A 338 -2.17 16.60 -9.14
C GLN A 338 -1.31 17.40 -8.16
N PHE A 339 -1.86 17.65 -6.95
CA PHE A 339 -1.25 18.51 -5.93
C PHE A 339 -0.62 17.74 -4.75
N LEU A 340 -0.46 16.44 -4.91
CA LEU A 340 0.05 15.52 -3.89
C LEU A 340 1.02 14.52 -4.55
N SER A 341 2.16 14.28 -3.92
CA SER A 341 3.16 13.29 -4.35
C SER A 341 3.55 12.37 -3.21
N VAL A 342 4.30 11.32 -3.55
CA VAL A 342 4.90 10.37 -2.60
C VAL A 342 6.42 10.40 -2.75
N ALA A 343 7.14 10.61 -1.65
CA ALA A 343 8.60 10.64 -1.60
C ALA A 343 9.18 9.25 -1.31
N ASN A 344 9.18 8.40 -2.34
CA ASN A 344 9.71 7.04 -2.20
C ASN A 344 11.04 6.86 -2.96
N PRO A 345 11.98 6.07 -2.39
CA PRO A 345 13.14 5.60 -3.13
C PRO A 345 12.73 4.93 -4.44
N PRO A 346 13.23 5.39 -5.60
CA PRO A 346 12.79 4.90 -6.90
C PRO A 346 13.25 3.47 -7.21
N ASP A 347 14.27 2.96 -6.51
CA ASP A 347 14.94 1.70 -6.83
C ASP A 347 14.53 0.53 -5.92
N ALA A 348 13.80 0.80 -4.82
CA ALA A 348 13.32 -0.24 -3.90
C ALA A 348 11.99 -0.85 -4.39
N ASN A 349 11.99 -2.13 -4.79
CA ASN A 349 10.78 -2.85 -5.19
C ASN A 349 9.85 -3.21 -4.03
N PHE A 350 10.42 -3.32 -2.83
CA PHE A 350 9.68 -3.49 -1.58
C PHE A 350 10.04 -2.33 -0.66
N HIS A 351 9.04 -1.64 -0.13
CA HIS A 351 9.21 -0.56 0.84
C HIS A 351 8.09 -0.63 1.87
N PHE A 352 8.45 -0.27 3.10
CA PHE A 352 7.54 -0.26 4.25
C PHE A 352 6.92 1.12 4.49
N ILE A 353 7.33 2.14 3.72
CA ILE A 353 6.96 3.54 3.94
C ILE A 353 6.45 4.13 2.63
N ASP A 354 5.31 4.83 2.69
CA ASP A 354 4.88 5.78 1.68
C ASP A 354 4.83 7.16 2.36
N ILE A 355 5.75 8.04 2.00
CA ILE A 355 5.81 9.39 2.57
C ILE A 355 4.99 10.32 1.70
N TRP A 356 3.84 10.77 2.19
CA TRP A 356 2.97 11.67 1.47
C TRP A 356 3.38 13.13 1.68
N LEU A 357 3.47 13.89 0.59
CA LEU A 357 3.75 15.31 0.65
C LEU A 357 2.86 16.11 -0.30
N ALA A 358 2.54 17.31 0.15
CA ALA A 358 2.10 18.40 -0.70
C ALA A 358 3.15 18.67 -1.79
N ILE A 359 2.74 19.04 -3.00
CA ILE A 359 3.70 19.57 -3.98
C ILE A 359 4.29 20.87 -3.42
N PRO A 360 5.60 20.94 -3.13
CA PRO A 360 6.21 22.13 -2.56
C PRO A 360 6.22 23.27 -3.58
N LYS A 361 6.19 24.52 -3.10
CA LYS A 361 6.18 25.74 -3.95
C LYS A 361 7.38 25.82 -4.90
N GLU A 362 8.47 25.12 -4.58
CA GLU A 362 9.72 25.06 -5.32
C GLU A 362 9.60 24.24 -6.61
N TYR A 363 8.61 23.34 -6.71
CA TYR A 363 8.44 22.44 -7.85
C TYR A 363 7.12 22.73 -8.59
N PRO A 364 7.08 22.69 -9.93
CA PRO A 364 5.83 22.84 -10.67
C PRO A 364 4.81 21.76 -10.32
N VAL A 365 3.52 22.08 -10.48
CA VAL A 365 2.43 21.11 -10.26
C VAL A 365 2.50 19.99 -11.31
N SER A 366 2.39 18.75 -10.85
CA SER A 366 2.35 17.58 -11.73
C SER A 366 1.13 17.61 -12.65
N ARG A 367 1.36 17.41 -13.95
CA ARG A 367 0.34 17.49 -14.99
C ARG A 367 0.35 16.25 -15.87
N SER A 368 -0.82 15.84 -16.36
CA SER A 368 -0.93 14.78 -17.36
C SER A 368 -1.97 15.08 -18.43
N ILE A 369 -1.69 14.59 -19.64
CA ILE A 369 -2.64 14.58 -20.77
C ILE A 369 -2.93 13.12 -21.08
N HIS A 370 -4.21 12.75 -21.15
CA HIS A 370 -4.62 11.36 -21.36
C HIS A 370 -5.61 11.28 -22.53
N SER A 371 -5.31 10.41 -23.49
CA SER A 371 -6.15 10.13 -24.66
C SER A 371 -6.49 8.64 -24.68
N ILE A 372 -7.76 8.31 -24.89
CA ILE A 372 -8.28 6.94 -24.93
C ILE A 372 -9.17 6.78 -26.15
N LEU A 373 -9.04 5.67 -26.86
CA LEU A 373 -9.96 5.23 -27.91
C LEU A 373 -10.36 3.79 -27.63
N GLY A 374 -11.64 3.47 -27.75
CA GLY A 374 -12.12 2.12 -27.44
C GLY A 374 -13.38 1.73 -28.17
N ALA A 375 -13.70 0.45 -28.06
CA ALA A 375 -14.93 -0.15 -28.55
C ALA A 375 -15.54 -1.06 -27.49
N GLU A 376 -16.86 -1.10 -27.45
CA GLU A 376 -17.65 -1.94 -26.56
C GLU A 376 -18.73 -2.65 -27.36
N TYR A 377 -18.75 -3.98 -27.27
CA TYR A 377 -19.68 -4.85 -27.98
C TYR A 377 -20.39 -5.79 -27.01
N LEU A 378 -21.72 -5.78 -27.03
CA LEU A 378 -22.55 -6.72 -26.28
C LEU A 378 -23.10 -7.79 -27.25
N THR A 379 -22.64 -9.02 -27.09
CA THR A 379 -23.12 -10.14 -27.92
C THR A 379 -24.54 -10.56 -27.52
N GLU A 380 -25.23 -11.29 -28.39
CA GLU A 380 -26.52 -11.94 -28.10
C GLU A 380 -26.45 -13.02 -27.01
N TYR A 381 -25.25 -13.45 -26.60
CA TYR A 381 -25.01 -14.51 -25.62
C TYR A 381 -24.57 -13.99 -24.24
N ASP A 382 -24.87 -12.73 -23.93
CA ASP A 382 -24.51 -12.03 -22.69
C ASP A 382 -22.99 -11.94 -22.43
N PHE A 383 -22.19 -11.90 -23.50
CA PHE A 383 -20.79 -11.50 -23.40
C PHE A 383 -20.62 -10.03 -23.70
N LEU A 384 -20.00 -9.31 -22.76
CA LEU A 384 -19.49 -7.97 -22.94
C LEU A 384 -18.02 -8.05 -23.36
N ILE A 385 -17.71 -7.54 -24.55
CA ILE A 385 -16.37 -7.41 -25.08
C ILE A 385 -16.01 -5.92 -25.08
N ARG A 386 -14.89 -5.56 -24.47
CA ARG A 386 -14.36 -4.20 -24.49
C ARG A 386 -12.90 -4.21 -24.89
N THR A 387 -12.52 -3.27 -25.73
CA THR A 387 -11.13 -3.04 -26.10
C THR A 387 -10.83 -1.55 -26.06
N GLU A 388 -9.72 -1.16 -25.46
CA GLU A 388 -9.33 0.24 -25.29
C GLU A 388 -7.84 0.39 -25.55
N VAL A 389 -7.45 1.41 -26.28
CA VAL A 389 -6.06 1.84 -26.44
C VAL A 389 -5.91 3.22 -25.82
N TYR A 390 -4.79 3.48 -25.17
CA TYR A 390 -4.55 4.76 -24.53
C TYR A 390 -3.12 5.25 -24.72
N TYR A 391 -2.97 6.57 -24.65
CA TYR A 391 -1.70 7.27 -24.61
C TYR A 391 -1.76 8.39 -23.58
N LYS A 392 -0.79 8.43 -22.69
CA LYS A 392 -0.71 9.36 -21.57
C LYS A 392 0.70 9.95 -21.45
N THR A 393 0.78 11.26 -21.33
CA THR A 393 2.02 11.97 -21.00
C THR A 393 1.93 12.56 -19.61
N PHE A 394 3.07 12.65 -18.93
CA PHE A 394 3.21 13.24 -17.61
C PHE A 394 4.34 14.26 -17.64
N ASP A 395 4.06 15.44 -17.11
CA ASP A 395 5.01 16.52 -16.92
C ASP A 395 5.12 16.80 -15.42
N HIS A 396 6.31 17.17 -14.96
CA HIS A 396 6.56 17.57 -13.56
C HIS A 396 6.20 16.49 -12.52
N LEU A 397 6.50 15.22 -12.80
CA LEU A 397 6.46 14.19 -11.77
C LEU A 397 7.66 14.35 -10.84
N LEU A 398 7.45 14.24 -9.53
CA LEU A 398 8.54 14.26 -8.57
C LEU A 398 9.11 12.86 -8.39
N THR A 399 10.41 12.69 -8.62
CA THR A 399 11.15 11.46 -8.28
C THR A 399 12.17 11.79 -7.21
N LEU A 400 12.10 11.11 -6.06
CA LEU A 400 13.01 11.34 -4.95
C LEU A 400 14.47 11.11 -5.38
N LYS A 401 15.34 12.07 -5.07
CA LYS A 401 16.79 11.90 -5.26
C LYS A 401 17.32 10.92 -4.21
N PRO A 402 18.25 10.01 -4.58
CA PRO A 402 18.97 9.25 -3.58
C PRO A 402 19.57 10.23 -2.57
N PRO A 403 19.50 9.96 -1.26
CA PRO A 403 20.22 10.78 -0.30
C PRO A 403 21.69 10.78 -0.72
N ASN A 404 22.31 11.97 -0.80
CA ASN A 404 23.76 12.05 -0.96
C ASN A 404 24.35 11.17 0.15
N SER A 405 25.18 10.19 -0.24
CA SER A 405 25.94 9.33 0.65
C SER A 405 26.43 10.16 1.82
N PHE A 406 26.22 9.66 3.06
CA PHE A 406 26.67 10.23 4.32
C PHE A 406 28.05 10.91 4.16
N ASP A 407 28.04 12.18 3.74
CA ASP A 407 29.24 12.98 3.68
C ASP A 407 29.42 13.38 5.13
N LEU A 408 30.13 12.53 5.87
CA LEU A 408 30.53 12.72 7.26
C LEU A 408 31.58 13.85 7.33
N GLY A 409 31.33 14.97 6.64
CA GLY A 409 31.92 16.25 6.98
C GLY A 409 31.40 16.72 8.33
N GLU A 410 32.08 17.71 8.91
CA GLU A 410 31.90 18.21 10.29
C GLU A 410 30.47 18.69 10.64
N ASP A 411 29.54 18.73 9.68
CA ASP A 411 28.15 19.16 9.87
C ASP A 411 27.14 18.08 9.43
N VAL A 412 26.87 17.13 10.32
CA VAL A 412 25.71 16.19 10.25
C VAL A 412 24.36 16.94 10.24
N SER A 413 24.39 18.24 10.53
CA SER A 413 23.26 19.15 10.74
C SER A 413 22.41 19.47 9.50
N ASN A 414 22.84 19.12 8.27
CA ASN A 414 22.16 19.48 7.02
C ASN A 414 21.62 18.28 6.21
N MET A 415 21.39 17.12 6.83
CA MET A 415 20.70 16.02 6.16
C MET A 415 19.21 16.35 6.02
N ASN A 416 18.69 16.41 4.79
CA ASN A 416 17.25 16.51 4.51
C ASN A 416 16.77 15.30 3.67
N PRO A 417 16.80 14.08 4.26
CA PRO A 417 16.35 12.89 3.59
C PRO A 417 14.86 13.03 3.24
N PHE A 418 14.47 12.58 2.04
CA PHE A 418 13.08 12.56 1.57
C PHE A 418 12.45 13.91 1.16
N ASN A 419 13.25 14.98 0.96
CA ASN A 419 12.73 16.31 0.53
C ASN A 419 13.49 16.95 -0.67
N ASP A 420 14.24 16.16 -1.43
CA ASP A 420 14.89 16.62 -2.67
C ASP A 420 14.48 15.73 -3.85
N PHE A 421 14.04 16.35 -4.95
CA PHE A 421 13.39 15.64 -6.06
C PHE A 421 13.98 16.05 -7.41
N TYR A 422 14.04 15.10 -8.34
CA TYR A 422 14.19 15.38 -9.76
C TYR A 422 12.83 15.72 -10.37
N ASP A 423 12.78 16.76 -11.21
CA ASP A 423 11.70 16.96 -12.16
C ASP A 423 11.75 15.85 -13.22
N THR A 424 10.69 15.05 -13.30
CA THR A 424 10.63 13.82 -14.09
C THR A 424 9.49 13.89 -15.11
N GLN A 425 9.81 13.63 -16.38
CA GLN A 425 8.83 13.42 -17.43
C GLN A 425 8.41 11.95 -17.49
N GLY A 426 7.19 11.68 -17.95
CA GLY A 426 6.69 10.33 -18.09
C GLY A 426 5.85 10.13 -19.34
N ARG A 427 5.82 8.91 -19.84
CA ARG A 427 4.88 8.48 -20.87
C ARG A 427 4.37 7.09 -20.56
N ALA A 428 3.08 6.86 -20.78
CA ALA A 428 2.45 5.56 -20.67
C ALA A 428 1.53 5.33 -21.86
N TYR A 429 1.53 4.12 -22.40
CA TYR A 429 0.63 3.73 -23.46
C TYR A 429 0.33 2.25 -23.37
N GLY A 430 -0.85 1.86 -23.85
CA GLY A 430 -1.26 0.48 -23.72
C GLY A 430 -2.52 0.15 -24.49
N TRP A 431 -2.81 -1.15 -24.46
CA TRP A 431 -3.99 -1.77 -25.01
C TRP A 431 -4.60 -2.68 -23.94
N GLU A 432 -5.87 -2.46 -23.65
CA GLU A 432 -6.65 -3.24 -22.70
C GLU A 432 -7.77 -3.95 -23.42
N TRP A 433 -7.99 -5.22 -23.06
CA TRP A 433 -9.05 -6.04 -23.59
C TRP A 433 -9.76 -6.77 -22.45
N LEU A 434 -11.09 -6.80 -22.50
CA LEU A 434 -11.95 -7.43 -21.49
C LEU A 434 -13.02 -8.25 -22.20
N LEU A 435 -13.13 -9.52 -21.80
CA LEU A 435 -14.26 -10.39 -22.08
C LEU A 435 -14.95 -10.73 -20.77
N LYS A 436 -16.24 -10.41 -20.64
CA LYS A 436 -17.00 -10.63 -19.42
C LYS A 436 -18.32 -11.33 -19.71
N LYS A 437 -18.63 -12.37 -18.93
CA LYS A 437 -19.94 -13.04 -18.90
C LYS A 437 -20.60 -12.83 -17.55
N THR A 438 -21.80 -12.26 -17.56
CA THR A 438 -22.52 -11.89 -16.32
C THR A 438 -23.59 -12.87 -15.89
N SER A 439 -24.09 -13.71 -16.79
CA SER A 439 -25.27 -14.56 -16.59
C SER A 439 -24.98 -16.04 -16.89
N GLY A 440 -25.82 -16.92 -16.34
CA GLY A 440 -25.75 -18.37 -16.53
C GLY A 440 -24.95 -19.12 -15.46
N PRO A 441 -24.81 -20.45 -15.61
CA PRO A 441 -24.11 -21.30 -14.64
C PRO A 441 -22.59 -21.09 -14.62
N LEU A 442 -22.02 -20.55 -15.70
CA LEU A 442 -20.64 -20.11 -15.78
C LEU A 442 -20.61 -18.59 -15.90
N ARG A 443 -19.98 -17.93 -14.93
CA ARG A 443 -19.84 -16.48 -14.87
C ARG A 443 -18.37 -16.14 -14.70
N GLY A 444 -17.95 -14.97 -15.17
CA GLY A 444 -16.55 -14.60 -15.03
C GLY A 444 -16.11 -13.53 -16.01
N TRP A 445 -14.81 -13.26 -15.98
CA TRP A 445 -14.17 -12.35 -16.91
C TRP A 445 -12.71 -12.74 -17.15
N LEU A 446 -12.24 -12.40 -18.35
CA LEU A 446 -10.86 -12.49 -18.78
C LEU A 446 -10.44 -11.09 -19.23
N GLY A 447 -9.40 -10.56 -18.60
CA GLY A 447 -8.76 -9.31 -18.95
C GLY A 447 -7.33 -9.54 -19.40
N TYR A 448 -6.93 -8.83 -20.45
CA TYR A 448 -5.54 -8.73 -20.88
C TYR A 448 -5.16 -7.25 -21.03
N THR A 449 -4.00 -6.90 -20.49
CA THR A 449 -3.44 -5.56 -20.59
C THR A 449 -2.02 -5.66 -21.11
N TYR A 450 -1.77 -4.98 -22.22
CA TYR A 450 -0.44 -4.59 -22.67
C TYR A 450 -0.21 -3.13 -22.26
N SER A 451 0.80 -2.84 -21.44
CA SER A 451 0.98 -1.48 -20.90
C SER A 451 2.46 -1.18 -20.71
N VAL A 452 2.96 -0.14 -21.37
CA VAL A 452 4.34 0.33 -21.23
C VAL A 452 4.33 1.71 -20.61
N THR A 453 5.05 1.85 -19.50
CA THR A 453 5.30 3.11 -18.80
C THR A 453 6.81 3.38 -18.78
N GLN A 454 7.20 4.62 -19.07
CA GLN A 454 8.58 5.05 -19.00
C GLN A 454 8.67 6.41 -18.31
N ARG A 455 9.78 6.64 -17.61
CA ARG A 455 10.13 7.91 -16.98
C ARG A 455 11.47 8.41 -17.51
N LYS A 456 11.67 9.72 -17.48
CA LYS A 456 12.92 10.39 -17.82
C LYS A 456 13.19 11.48 -16.80
N SER A 457 14.39 11.51 -16.24
CA SER A 457 14.84 12.56 -15.31
C SER A 457 16.14 13.20 -15.79
N GLU A 458 16.66 14.16 -15.04
CA GLU A 458 17.93 14.83 -15.35
C GLU A 458 19.12 13.86 -15.44
N VAL A 459 19.12 12.81 -14.60
CA VAL A 459 20.21 11.85 -14.45
C VAL A 459 20.05 10.57 -15.27
N HIS A 460 18.82 10.24 -15.70
CA HIS A 460 18.53 9.01 -16.44
C HIS A 460 17.65 9.33 -17.65
N ASP A 461 18.07 8.88 -18.84
CA ASP A 461 17.20 8.88 -20.02
C ASP A 461 16.05 7.87 -19.85
N TRP A 462 15.15 7.74 -20.83
CA TRP A 462 13.95 6.91 -20.75
C TRP A 462 14.19 5.50 -20.15
N TYR A 463 13.71 5.29 -18.93
CA TYR A 463 13.81 4.04 -18.18
C TYR A 463 12.42 3.55 -17.72
N PHE A 464 12.30 2.25 -17.44
CA PHE A 464 11.05 1.69 -16.92
C PHE A 464 10.97 1.94 -15.40
N PRO A 465 9.92 2.57 -14.86
CA PRO A 465 9.74 2.65 -13.42
C PRO A 465 9.43 1.26 -12.85
N LYS A 466 9.74 1.04 -11.56
CA LYS A 466 9.54 -0.26 -10.87
C LYS A 466 8.11 -0.82 -10.92
N TYR A 467 7.12 0.04 -11.14
CA TYR A 467 5.70 -0.34 -11.23
C TYR A 467 5.26 -0.72 -12.65
N ASP A 468 6.14 -0.64 -13.65
CA ASP A 468 5.81 -1.00 -15.02
C ASP A 468 5.58 -2.52 -15.18
N ARG A 469 4.41 -2.89 -15.69
CA ARG A 469 4.06 -4.28 -16.01
C ARG A 469 3.57 -4.36 -17.45
N THR A 470 4.47 -4.77 -18.34
CA THR A 470 4.24 -4.85 -19.79
C THR A 470 3.07 -5.74 -20.17
N HIS A 471 2.95 -6.91 -19.55
CA HIS A 471 1.85 -7.83 -19.81
C HIS A 471 1.18 -8.21 -18.51
N THR A 472 -0.16 -8.14 -18.48
CA THR A 472 -0.96 -8.65 -17.36
C THR A 472 -2.17 -9.40 -17.91
N VAL A 473 -2.40 -10.61 -17.41
CA VAL A 473 -3.58 -11.44 -17.69
C VAL A 473 -4.26 -11.71 -16.36
N ASN A 474 -5.56 -11.45 -16.29
CA ASN A 474 -6.38 -11.82 -15.15
C ASN A 474 -7.61 -12.57 -15.65
N LEU A 475 -7.84 -13.77 -15.11
CA LEU A 475 -9.02 -14.57 -15.36
C LEU A 475 -9.68 -14.87 -14.02
N VAL A 476 -10.98 -14.60 -13.94
CA VAL A 476 -11.81 -14.99 -12.79
C VAL A 476 -13.02 -15.73 -13.32
N GLY A 477 -13.24 -16.94 -12.82
CA GLY A 477 -14.37 -17.78 -13.19
C GLY A 477 -15.09 -18.29 -11.95
N ASP A 478 -16.41 -18.37 -12.05
CA ASP A 478 -17.29 -19.02 -11.09
C ASP A 478 -18.21 -19.96 -11.86
N TRP A 479 -18.13 -21.25 -11.54
CA TRP A 479 -18.97 -22.29 -12.11
C TRP A 479 -19.87 -22.88 -11.04
N GLN A 480 -21.17 -22.67 -11.20
CA GLN A 480 -22.21 -23.40 -10.49
C GLN A 480 -22.27 -24.83 -11.05
N TRP A 481 -21.49 -25.73 -10.47
CA TRP A 481 -21.40 -27.13 -10.90
C TRP A 481 -22.68 -27.91 -10.55
N LEU A 482 -23.20 -27.67 -9.35
CA LEU A 482 -24.51 -28.15 -8.87
C LEU A 482 -25.24 -26.98 -8.21
N GLU A 483 -26.54 -27.09 -7.95
CA GLU A 483 -27.33 -26.00 -7.35
C GLU A 483 -26.68 -25.40 -6.09
N GLN A 484 -26.08 -26.24 -5.25
CA GLN A 484 -25.42 -25.85 -3.99
C GLN A 484 -23.90 -25.72 -4.10
N TRP A 485 -23.28 -26.16 -5.20
CA TRP A 485 -21.82 -26.26 -5.30
C TRP A 485 -21.25 -25.32 -6.35
N HIS A 486 -20.34 -24.46 -5.90
CA HIS A 486 -19.61 -23.54 -6.74
C HIS A 486 -18.12 -23.90 -6.75
N ILE A 487 -17.56 -23.94 -7.95
CA ILE A 487 -16.12 -24.02 -8.17
C ILE A 487 -15.69 -22.66 -8.73
N SER A 488 -14.88 -21.95 -7.97
CA SER A 488 -14.36 -20.64 -8.37
C SER A 488 -12.86 -20.72 -8.62
N THR A 489 -12.39 -19.99 -9.61
CA THR A 489 -10.97 -19.91 -9.95
C THR A 489 -10.55 -18.48 -10.22
N ALA A 490 -9.33 -18.14 -9.82
CA ALA A 490 -8.68 -16.90 -10.20
C ALA A 490 -7.27 -17.21 -10.69
N ILE A 491 -6.92 -16.74 -11.89
CA ILE A 491 -5.58 -16.86 -12.47
C ILE A 491 -5.07 -15.46 -12.74
N THR A 492 -3.91 -15.15 -12.19
CA THR A 492 -3.19 -13.91 -12.46
C THR A 492 -1.81 -14.25 -13.00
N TYR A 493 -1.48 -13.65 -14.14
CA TYR A 493 -0.14 -13.62 -14.69
C TYR A 493 0.27 -12.17 -14.93
N SER A 494 1.52 -11.83 -14.62
CA SER A 494 2.09 -10.56 -15.06
C SER A 494 3.58 -10.66 -15.32
N SER A 495 4.09 -9.89 -16.29
CA SER A 495 5.52 -9.66 -16.45
C SER A 495 6.13 -9.16 -15.14
N GLY A 496 7.35 -9.56 -14.81
CA GLY A 496 8.03 -9.12 -13.60
C GLY A 496 8.29 -7.61 -13.60
N ASN A 497 8.38 -7.06 -12.39
CA ASN A 497 8.73 -5.66 -12.18
C ASN A 497 10.17 -5.39 -12.66
N PRO A 498 10.45 -4.19 -13.22
CA PRO A 498 11.81 -3.76 -13.52
C PRO A 498 12.69 -3.60 -12.27
N TYR A 499 13.98 -3.87 -12.42
CA TYR A 499 14.99 -3.61 -11.41
C TYR A 499 16.35 -3.30 -12.07
N THR A 500 17.20 -2.55 -11.37
CA THR A 500 18.57 -2.27 -11.83
C THR A 500 19.47 -3.46 -11.46
N PRO A 501 20.09 -4.15 -12.44
CA PRO A 501 20.95 -5.28 -12.16
C PRO A 501 22.29 -4.84 -11.54
N VAL A 502 22.84 -5.67 -10.66
CA VAL A 502 24.22 -5.56 -10.18
C VAL A 502 25.12 -6.29 -11.17
N LEU A 503 26.01 -5.56 -11.84
CA LEU A 503 26.91 -6.10 -12.86
C LEU A 503 28.20 -6.67 -12.25
N ALA A 504 28.75 -5.99 -11.24
CA ALA A 504 29.98 -6.39 -10.59
C ALA A 504 30.04 -5.91 -9.14
N ARG A 505 31.01 -6.42 -8.39
CA ARG A 505 31.47 -5.87 -7.12
C ARG A 505 32.81 -5.19 -7.35
N TYR A 506 33.05 -4.10 -6.65
CA TYR A 506 34.38 -3.53 -6.48
C TYR A 506 34.60 -3.22 -5.01
N GLU A 507 35.85 -3.01 -4.61
CA GLU A 507 36.20 -2.57 -3.27
C GLU A 507 36.53 -1.10 -3.31
N ASP A 508 35.82 -0.33 -2.49
CA ASP A 508 36.19 1.04 -2.22
C ASP A 508 37.05 1.05 -0.96
N TYR A 509 38.22 1.67 -1.04
CA TYR A 509 39.20 1.65 0.05
C TYR A 509 39.14 3.00 0.76
N SER A 510 38.71 2.99 2.01
CA SER A 510 38.76 4.18 2.85
C SER A 510 39.91 4.09 3.85
N TYR A 511 40.60 5.21 4.01
CA TYR A 511 41.63 5.38 5.04
C TYR A 511 40.95 5.76 6.34
N GLN A 512 41.19 4.98 7.40
CA GLN A 512 40.66 5.26 8.72
C GLN A 512 41.80 5.30 9.73
N GLU A 513 41.88 6.40 10.47
CA GLU A 513 42.88 6.63 11.51
C GLU A 513 42.17 6.72 12.85
N TRP A 514 42.46 5.78 13.75
CA TRP A 514 41.88 5.78 15.10
C TRP A 514 43.03 5.76 16.11
N GLY A 515 43.36 6.92 16.68
CA GLY A 515 44.52 7.06 17.54
C GLY A 515 45.83 7.00 16.75
N SER A 516 46.74 6.09 17.10
CA SER A 516 48.01 5.86 16.40
C SER A 516 47.93 4.79 15.31
N ASP A 517 46.78 4.14 15.15
CA ASP A 517 46.58 3.06 14.18
C ASP A 517 45.93 3.62 12.91
N ALA A 518 46.66 3.49 11.80
CA ALA A 518 46.22 3.82 10.47
C ALA A 518 45.92 2.52 9.70
N SER A 519 44.69 2.38 9.21
CA SER A 519 44.25 1.20 8.45
C SER A 519 43.53 1.60 7.18
N TRP A 520 43.76 0.81 6.12
CA TRP A 520 42.96 0.86 4.91
C TRP A 520 41.89 -0.23 5.01
N ASN A 521 40.63 0.19 5.03
CA ASN A 521 39.50 -0.72 5.10
C ASN A 521 38.85 -0.81 3.72
N ALA A 522 38.71 -2.04 3.22
CA ALA A 522 38.02 -2.32 1.97
C ALA A 522 36.53 -2.48 2.22
N TYR A 523 35.71 -1.63 1.61
CA TYR A 523 34.26 -1.69 1.67
C TYR A 523 33.73 -2.24 0.35
N PRO A 524 32.99 -3.36 0.37
CA PRO A 524 32.40 -3.91 -0.84
C PRO A 524 31.31 -2.97 -1.36
N GLN A 525 31.45 -2.58 -2.62
CA GLN A 525 30.47 -1.79 -3.36
C GLN A 525 29.96 -2.57 -4.57
N PHE A 526 28.76 -2.23 -5.03
CA PHE A 526 28.17 -2.82 -6.22
C PHE A 526 28.21 -1.85 -7.39
N LEU A 527 28.69 -2.33 -8.53
CA LEU A 527 28.55 -1.66 -9.81
C LEU A 527 27.19 -2.03 -10.39
N TYR A 528 26.30 -1.04 -10.47
CA TYR A 528 24.97 -1.18 -11.05
C TYR A 528 25.00 -0.96 -12.56
N GLY A 529 24.15 -1.69 -13.27
CA GLY A 529 23.91 -1.46 -14.71
C GLY A 529 22.92 -0.34 -14.97
N ASP A 530 22.42 -0.28 -16.19
CA ASP A 530 21.41 0.71 -16.59
C ASP A 530 20.16 0.60 -15.71
N LYS A 531 19.62 1.77 -15.33
CA LYS A 531 18.49 1.88 -14.41
C LYS A 531 17.28 1.07 -14.89
N ASN A 532 16.84 0.13 -14.07
CA ASN A 532 15.67 -0.71 -14.34
C ASN A 532 15.69 -1.42 -15.70
N SER A 533 16.88 -1.81 -16.15
CA SER A 533 17.08 -2.45 -17.46
C SER A 533 16.69 -3.92 -17.51
N GLU A 534 16.63 -4.61 -16.37
CA GLU A 534 16.19 -6.00 -16.25
C GLU A 534 14.85 -6.12 -15.51
N ARG A 535 14.24 -7.32 -15.56
CA ARG A 535 12.97 -7.62 -14.89
C ARG A 535 13.07 -8.89 -14.07
N TYR A 536 12.35 -8.93 -12.96
CA TYR A 536 12.14 -10.18 -12.22
C TYR A 536 11.47 -11.25 -13.10
N PRO A 537 11.53 -12.53 -12.70
CA PRO A 537 10.72 -13.58 -13.30
C PRO A 537 9.24 -13.20 -13.31
N GLY A 538 8.49 -13.70 -14.30
CA GLY A 538 7.06 -13.45 -14.41
C GLY A 538 6.31 -13.92 -13.16
N TYR A 539 5.35 -13.13 -12.70
CA TYR A 539 4.44 -13.49 -11.63
C TYR A 539 3.36 -14.42 -12.18
N PHE A 540 3.08 -15.51 -11.48
CA PHE A 540 1.98 -16.40 -11.78
C PHE A 540 1.32 -16.89 -10.49
N ARG A 541 -0.01 -16.79 -10.42
CA ARG A 541 -0.79 -17.33 -9.31
C ARG A 541 -2.10 -17.92 -9.84
N TRP A 542 -2.37 -19.15 -9.43
CA TRP A 542 -3.65 -19.82 -9.66
C TRP A 542 -4.29 -20.16 -8.31
N ASP A 543 -5.45 -19.56 -8.05
CA ASP A 543 -6.26 -19.80 -6.87
C ASP A 543 -7.49 -20.62 -7.25
N LEU A 544 -7.84 -21.57 -6.38
CA LEU A 544 -9.01 -22.41 -6.51
C LEU A 544 -9.85 -22.35 -5.23
N SER A 545 -11.16 -22.31 -5.37
CA SER A 545 -12.10 -22.37 -4.26
C SER A 545 -13.26 -23.29 -4.56
N PHE A 546 -13.62 -24.09 -3.56
CA PHE A 546 -14.78 -24.96 -3.57
C PHE A 546 -15.73 -24.47 -2.47
N THR A 547 -16.92 -24.03 -2.87
CA THR A 547 -17.92 -23.47 -1.96
C THR A 547 -19.20 -24.28 -2.02
N LYS A 548 -19.75 -24.60 -0.85
CA LYS A 548 -21.05 -25.24 -0.70
C LYS A 548 -22.02 -24.30 0.00
N HIS A 549 -23.08 -23.91 -0.71
CA HIS A 549 -24.18 -23.11 -0.19
C HIS A 549 -25.27 -24.01 0.38
N ILE A 550 -25.74 -23.67 1.58
CA ILE A 550 -26.77 -24.42 2.31
C ILE A 550 -27.79 -23.42 2.84
N GLU A 551 -29.01 -23.47 2.31
CA GLU A 551 -30.14 -22.74 2.87
C GLU A 551 -30.63 -23.39 4.16
N THR A 552 -30.95 -22.59 5.16
CA THR A 552 -31.46 -23.03 6.46
C THR A 552 -32.72 -22.24 6.82
N LYS A 553 -33.44 -22.65 7.87
CA LYS A 553 -34.67 -21.96 8.32
C LYS A 553 -34.43 -20.55 8.86
N TRP A 554 -33.20 -20.24 9.26
CA TRP A 554 -32.83 -18.98 9.93
C TRP A 554 -31.75 -18.23 9.16
N GLY A 555 -31.64 -18.46 7.84
CA GLY A 555 -30.64 -17.85 6.97
C GLY A 555 -29.89 -18.85 6.10
N SER A 556 -28.75 -18.46 5.54
CA SER A 556 -27.92 -19.29 4.67
C SER A 556 -26.51 -19.50 5.24
N ARG A 557 -25.92 -20.65 4.93
CA ARG A 557 -24.59 -21.04 5.38
C ARG A 557 -23.74 -21.48 4.19
N GLU A 558 -22.52 -20.98 4.13
CA GLU A 558 -21.55 -21.35 3.11
C GLU A 558 -20.31 -21.95 3.76
N TRP A 559 -19.94 -23.15 3.33
CA TRP A 559 -18.65 -23.74 3.65
C TRP A 559 -17.74 -23.56 2.46
N TYR A 560 -16.51 -23.10 2.68
CA TYR A 560 -15.54 -22.99 1.61
C TYR A 560 -14.19 -23.56 2.00
N ILE A 561 -13.56 -24.19 1.00
CA ILE A 561 -12.14 -24.52 1.01
C ILE A 561 -11.52 -23.71 -0.11
N GLN A 562 -10.46 -22.98 0.19
CA GLN A 562 -9.72 -22.20 -0.79
C GLN A 562 -8.25 -22.54 -0.71
N ILE A 563 -7.62 -22.67 -1.87
CA ILE A 563 -6.19 -22.90 -2.03
C ILE A 563 -5.65 -21.74 -2.85
N VAL A 564 -4.79 -20.96 -2.22
CA VAL A 564 -4.07 -19.87 -2.88
C VAL A 564 -2.76 -20.42 -3.44
N ASN A 565 -2.41 -20.02 -4.67
CA ASN A 565 -1.19 -20.46 -5.37
C ASN A 565 -1.05 -22.00 -5.47
N VAL A 566 -2.03 -22.66 -6.09
CA VAL A 566 -2.12 -24.13 -6.25
C VAL A 566 -0.89 -24.74 -6.90
N THR A 567 -0.24 -24.02 -7.83
CA THR A 567 0.97 -24.49 -8.52
C THR A 567 2.23 -24.36 -7.68
N ASN A 568 2.14 -23.76 -6.48
CA ASN A 568 3.27 -23.38 -5.66
C ASN A 568 4.34 -22.63 -6.46
N HIS A 569 3.92 -21.76 -7.38
CA HIS A 569 4.83 -21.02 -8.23
C HIS A 569 5.60 -20.02 -7.38
N LEU A 570 6.93 -20.01 -7.51
CA LEU A 570 7.80 -19.12 -6.77
C LEU A 570 7.73 -17.72 -7.37
N ASN A 571 6.95 -16.84 -6.74
CA ASN A 571 6.83 -15.45 -7.16
C ASN A 571 7.89 -14.61 -6.45
N THR A 572 8.88 -14.08 -7.17
CA THR A 572 9.96 -13.28 -6.56
C THR A 572 9.46 -11.90 -6.14
N LEU A 573 9.64 -11.55 -4.87
CA LEU A 573 9.37 -10.22 -4.30
C LEU A 573 10.54 -9.26 -4.56
N THR A 574 11.76 -9.69 -4.24
CA THR A 574 13.01 -8.93 -4.41
C THR A 574 14.20 -9.87 -4.50
N TYR A 575 15.35 -9.37 -4.98
CA TYR A 575 16.64 -10.06 -4.86
C TYR A 575 17.43 -9.54 -3.68
N ILE A 576 18.06 -10.47 -2.94
CA ILE A 576 19.16 -10.19 -2.02
C ILE A 576 20.44 -10.58 -2.74
N TYR A 577 21.42 -9.70 -2.73
CA TYR A 577 22.74 -9.95 -3.31
C TYR A 577 23.71 -10.34 -2.21
N ASP A 578 24.52 -11.36 -2.47
CA ASP A 578 25.54 -11.86 -1.56
C ASP A 578 26.86 -12.02 -2.32
N GLN A 579 27.96 -11.99 -1.59
CA GLN A 579 29.29 -12.15 -2.15
C GLN A 579 29.58 -13.64 -2.31
N ASP A 580 30.00 -14.04 -3.51
CA ASP A 580 30.47 -15.40 -3.71
C ASP A 580 31.91 -15.52 -3.19
N TYR A 581 32.07 -15.74 -1.89
CA TYR A 581 33.36 -15.88 -1.24
C TYR A 581 33.73 -17.35 -1.05
N ASP A 582 34.93 -17.73 -1.45
CA ASP A 582 35.49 -19.06 -1.20
C ASP A 582 36.40 -19.00 0.04
N TRP A 583 35.88 -19.47 1.17
CA TRP A 583 36.62 -19.48 2.44
C TRP A 583 37.88 -20.36 2.44
N GLN A 584 38.03 -21.30 1.51
CA GLN A 584 39.22 -22.16 1.44
C GLN A 584 40.37 -21.48 0.70
N THR A 585 40.06 -20.66 -0.29
CA THR A 585 41.04 -19.95 -1.12
C THR A 585 41.21 -18.49 -0.73
N GLY A 586 40.25 -17.91 0.00
CA GLY A 586 40.20 -16.49 0.32
C GLY A 586 39.78 -15.61 -0.86
N GLU A 587 39.25 -16.18 -1.94
CA GLU A 587 38.94 -15.46 -3.18
C GLU A 587 37.44 -15.16 -3.33
N TYR A 588 37.14 -13.97 -3.85
CA TYR A 588 35.79 -13.61 -4.28
C TYR A 588 35.58 -14.00 -5.74
N LYS A 589 34.63 -14.90 -6.00
CA LYS A 589 34.28 -15.42 -7.33
C LYS A 589 33.25 -14.54 -8.08
N GLY A 590 32.60 -13.61 -7.38
CA GLY A 590 31.63 -12.70 -7.97
C GLY A 590 30.49 -12.33 -7.02
N VAL A 591 29.34 -11.98 -7.59
CA VAL A 591 28.11 -11.65 -6.85
C VAL A 591 27.07 -12.73 -7.12
N LYS A 592 26.56 -13.34 -6.07
CA LYS A 592 25.40 -14.24 -6.10
C LYS A 592 24.15 -13.45 -5.76
N ARG A 593 23.00 -13.93 -6.22
CA ARG A 593 21.70 -13.38 -5.83
C ARG A 593 20.74 -14.49 -5.42
N PHE A 594 19.90 -14.20 -4.45
CA PHE A 594 18.81 -15.06 -4.02
C PHE A 594 17.48 -14.31 -4.08
N GLY A 595 16.45 -14.95 -4.62
CA GLY A 595 15.11 -14.36 -4.71
C GLY A 595 14.31 -14.60 -3.44
N VAL A 596 13.87 -13.53 -2.77
CA VAL A 596 12.92 -13.62 -1.67
C VAL A 596 11.54 -13.91 -2.26
N PRO A 597 10.90 -15.05 -1.94
CA PRO A 597 9.60 -15.37 -2.50
C PRO A 597 8.46 -14.61 -1.80
N MET A 598 7.39 -14.35 -2.54
CA MET A 598 6.08 -13.98 -2.01
C MET A 598 5.36 -15.21 -1.42
N PHE A 599 4.11 -15.02 -0.97
CA PHE A 599 3.30 -16.07 -0.35
C PHE A 599 3.30 -17.38 -1.16
N PRO A 600 3.60 -18.52 -0.53
CA PRO A 600 3.63 -19.83 -1.17
C PRO A 600 2.19 -20.39 -1.29
N PHE A 601 2.10 -21.69 -1.58
CA PHE A 601 0.87 -22.47 -1.41
C PHE A 601 0.24 -22.24 -0.03
N MET A 602 -1.01 -21.78 0.03
CA MET A 602 -1.71 -21.47 1.28
C MET A 602 -3.15 -21.99 1.26
N PRO A 603 -3.47 -23.08 1.98
CA PRO A 603 -4.83 -23.55 2.15
C PRO A 603 -5.55 -22.75 3.24
N THR A 604 -6.83 -22.46 3.03
CA THR A 604 -7.72 -21.86 4.02
C THR A 604 -9.10 -22.50 3.96
N VAL A 605 -9.74 -22.58 5.13
CA VAL A 605 -11.09 -23.09 5.29
C VAL A 605 -11.87 -22.07 6.11
N GLY A 606 -13.14 -21.90 5.79
CA GLY A 606 -14.00 -21.04 6.57
C GLY A 606 -15.48 -21.34 6.39
N VAL A 607 -16.25 -20.65 7.21
CA VAL A 607 -17.71 -20.69 7.22
C VAL A 607 -18.22 -19.27 7.17
N LYS A 608 -19.12 -19.02 6.23
CA LYS A 608 -19.93 -17.81 6.19
C LYS A 608 -21.36 -18.15 6.58
N TYR A 609 -21.96 -17.30 7.39
CA TYR A 609 -23.35 -17.40 7.81
C TYR A 609 -24.04 -16.06 7.57
N GLU A 610 -25.22 -16.11 6.99
CA GLU A 610 -26.07 -14.95 6.69
C GLU A 610 -27.45 -15.22 7.28
N PHE A 611 -28.04 -14.26 7.97
CA PHE A 611 -29.30 -14.43 8.72
C PHE A 611 -30.12 -13.15 8.79
#